data_AF-A0A0G0YHS9-F1
#
_entry.id   AF-A0A0G0YHS9-F1
#
_cell.length_a   1.000
_cell.length_b   1.000
_cell.length_c   1.000
_cell.angle_alpha   90.00
_cell.angle_beta   90.00
_cell.angle_gamma   90.00
#
_symmetry.space_group_name_H-M   'P 1'
#
loop_
_entity.id
_entity.type
_entity.pdbx_description
1 polymer ?
#
loop_
_entity_poly.entity_id
_entity_poly.type
_entity_poly.pdbx_seq_one_letter_code
_entity_poly.pdbx_strand_id
1 'polypeptide(L)'
;MNDLFEKLGKNNLLDGDNIILERYEGGNTQTVNKDIFLVFFGDVSESPTYEALSGNHTFLWGDPPQSLTYNATQLGYQGYFDQWHELGII
;
A
#
# COMPACT_ATOMS: atom_id res chain seq x y z
N MET A 1 -8.56 5.07 13.27
CA MET A 1 -7.12 4.73 13.08
C MET A 1 -7.09 3.77 11.91
N ASN A 2 -6.20 3.99 10.94
CA ASN A 2 -6.14 3.19 9.73
C ASN A 2 -5.62 1.78 10.06
N ASP A 3 -6.49 0.77 9.93
CA ASP A 3 -6.21 -0.63 10.32
C ASP A 3 -4.98 -1.18 9.59
N LEU A 4 -4.78 -0.79 8.32
CA LEU A 4 -3.61 -1.20 7.55
C LEU A 4 -2.32 -0.72 8.21
N PHE A 5 -2.24 0.56 8.57
CA PHE A 5 -1.02 1.11 9.16
C PHE A 5 -0.74 0.55 10.55
N GLU A 6 -1.77 0.20 11.32
CA GLU A 6 -1.57 -0.51 12.58
C GLU A 6 -0.96 -1.92 12.35
N LYS A 7 -1.50 -2.68 11.40
CA LYS A 7 -0.98 -4.01 11.01
C LYS A 7 0.45 -3.94 10.50
N LEU A 8 0.75 -2.99 9.61
CA LEU A 8 2.10 -2.76 9.09
C LEU A 8 3.07 -2.34 10.20
N GLY A 9 2.64 -1.47 11.12
CA GLY A 9 3.43 -1.04 12.27
C GLY A 9 3.81 -2.19 13.19
N LYS A 10 2.88 -3.09 13.50
CA LYS A 10 3.14 -4.31 14.29
C LYS A 10 4.18 -5.24 13.65
N ASN A 11 4.34 -5.16 12.33
CA ASN A 11 5.31 -5.95 11.56
C ASN A 11 6.59 -5.19 11.22
N ASN A 12 6.83 -4.04 11.87
CA ASN A 12 7.97 -3.16 11.63
C ASN A 12 8.05 -2.66 10.17
N LEU A 13 6.94 -2.58 9.44
CA LEU A 13 6.90 -2.12 8.05
C LEU A 13 6.60 -0.61 7.94
N LEU A 14 6.79 0.15 9.00
CA LEU A 14 6.68 1.60 8.99
C LEU A 14 8.00 2.24 9.40
N ASP A 15 8.36 3.30 8.71
CA ASP A 15 9.50 4.18 9.04
C ASP A 15 9.03 5.64 8.97
N GLY A 16 8.68 6.21 10.13
CA GLY A 16 8.05 7.53 10.22
C GLY A 16 6.76 7.61 9.40
N ASP A 17 6.75 8.47 8.39
CA ASP A 17 5.63 8.68 7.46
C ASP A 17 5.68 7.77 6.22
N ASN A 18 6.59 6.80 6.19
CA ASN A 18 6.74 5.88 5.08
C ASN A 18 6.31 4.44 5.45
N ILE A 19 5.85 3.72 4.44
CA ILE A 19 5.62 2.28 4.45
C ILE A 19 6.85 1.62 3.81
N ILE A 20 7.41 0.63 4.48
CA ILE A 20 8.47 -0.23 3.94
C ILE A 20 7.82 -1.32 3.10
N LEU A 21 8.06 -1.27 1.79
CA LEU A 21 7.55 -2.24 0.83
C LEU A 21 8.45 -3.47 0.74
N GLU A 22 9.77 -3.25 0.71
CA GLU A 22 10.77 -4.31 0.58
C GLU A 22 12.06 -3.93 1.33
N ARG A 23 12.76 -4.95 1.85
CA ARG A 23 14.10 -4.81 2.44
C ARG A 23 15.11 -5.55 1.59
N TYR A 24 16.15 -4.85 1.14
CA TYR A 24 17.25 -5.44 0.39
C TYR A 24 18.39 -5.84 1.32
N GLU A 25 19.17 -6.83 0.90
CA GLU A 25 20.44 -7.15 1.55
C GLU A 25 21.37 -5.93 1.55
N GLY A 26 21.96 -5.62 2.70
CA GLY A 26 22.79 -4.43 2.90
C GLY A 26 22.07 -3.22 3.54
N GLY A 27 20.80 -3.37 3.93
CA GLY A 27 20.10 -2.38 4.76
C GLY A 27 19.36 -1.29 3.99
N ASN A 28 19.34 -1.36 2.65
CA ASN A 28 18.50 -0.48 1.83
C ASN A 28 17.04 -0.96 1.88
N THR A 29 16.10 0.00 1.88
CA THR A 29 14.67 -0.29 1.92
C THR A 29 13.95 0.42 0.79
N GLN A 30 13.07 -0.29 0.07
CA GLN A 30 12.10 0.37 -0.78
C GLN A 30 10.94 0.85 0.08
N THR A 31 10.60 2.14 -0.05
CA THR A 31 9.55 2.76 0.74
C THR A 31 8.61 3.60 -0.11
N VAL A 32 7.40 3.83 0.41
CA VAL A 32 6.44 4.79 -0.13
C VAL A 32 5.89 5.65 0.99
N ASN A 33 5.67 6.93 0.72
CA ASN A 33 5.02 7.82 1.68
C ASN A 33 3.54 7.41 1.90
N LYS A 34 3.08 7.43 3.16
CA LYS A 34 1.71 7.04 3.53
C LYS A 34 0.65 7.84 2.78
N ASP A 35 0.83 9.15 2.61
CA ASP A 35 -0.16 9.99 1.93
C ASP A 35 -0.25 9.62 0.45
N ILE A 36 0.88 9.33 -0.20
CA ILE A 36 0.89 8.83 -1.59
C ILE A 36 0.17 7.48 -1.67
N PHE A 37 0.44 6.57 -0.73
CA PHE A 37 -0.24 5.28 -0.68
C PHE A 37 -1.76 5.44 -0.51
N LEU A 38 -2.20 6.36 0.34
CA LEU A 38 -3.63 6.64 0.56
C LEU A 38 -4.31 7.29 -0.64
N VAL A 39 -3.59 7.99 -1.52
CA VAL A 39 -4.17 8.42 -2.80
C VAL A 39 -4.60 7.22 -3.63
N PHE A 40 -3.83 6.13 -3.63
CA PHE A 40 -4.13 4.95 -4.42
C PHE A 40 -5.09 3.96 -3.75
N PHE A 41 -4.94 3.75 -2.43
CA PHE A 41 -5.61 2.66 -1.69
C PHE A 41 -6.40 3.15 -0.47
N GLY A 42 -6.64 4.46 -0.36
CA GLY A 42 -7.34 5.05 0.78
C GLY A 42 -8.77 4.55 0.94
N ASP A 43 -9.40 4.14 -0.17
CA ASP A 43 -10.76 3.59 -0.23
C ASP A 43 -10.93 2.26 0.52
N VAL A 44 -9.87 1.48 0.68
CA VAL A 44 -9.88 0.18 1.39
C VAL A 44 -9.08 0.19 2.69
N SER A 45 -8.54 1.35 3.08
CA SER A 45 -7.57 1.43 4.17
C SER A 45 -8.10 1.11 5.57
N GLU A 46 -9.42 1.25 5.80
CA GLU A 46 -10.07 0.88 7.05
C GLU A 46 -10.39 -0.63 7.16
N SER A 47 -10.39 -1.35 6.04
CA SER A 47 -10.63 -2.80 5.99
C SER A 47 -9.78 -3.46 4.89
N PRO A 48 -8.44 -3.48 5.06
CA PRO A 48 -7.49 -3.83 4.02
C PRO A 48 -7.34 -5.34 3.91
N THR A 49 -8.29 -6.03 3.27
CA THR A 49 -8.08 -7.44 2.90
C THR A 49 -7.19 -7.53 1.67
N TYR A 50 -6.54 -8.69 1.48
CA TYR A 50 -5.78 -8.96 0.27
C TYR A 50 -6.59 -8.73 -1.02
N GLU A 51 -7.84 -9.18 -1.06
CA GLU A 51 -8.73 -9.00 -2.22
C GLU A 51 -9.11 -7.53 -2.42
N ALA A 52 -9.32 -6.79 -1.33
CA ALA A 52 -9.67 -5.37 -1.38
C ALA A 52 -8.50 -4.55 -1.94
N LEU A 53 -7.28 -4.81 -1.47
CA LEU A 53 -6.06 -4.14 -1.95
C LEU A 53 -5.65 -4.55 -3.37
N SER A 54 -5.92 -5.79 -3.77
CA SER A 54 -5.61 -6.29 -5.12
C SER A 54 -6.65 -5.87 -6.18
N GLY A 55 -7.79 -5.34 -5.73
CA GLY A 55 -8.91 -4.93 -6.56
C GLY A 55 -8.63 -3.69 -7.42
N ASN A 56 -9.69 -3.18 -8.04
CA ASN A 56 -9.63 -1.93 -8.79
C ASN A 56 -9.86 -0.76 -7.83
N HIS A 57 -8.97 0.23 -7.88
CA HIS A 57 -9.07 1.46 -7.12
C HIS A 57 -9.30 2.63 -8.06
N THR A 58 -10.20 3.53 -7.68
CA THR A 58 -10.47 4.76 -8.43
C THR A 58 -10.04 5.96 -7.62
N PHE A 59 -9.16 6.78 -8.18
CA PHE A 59 -8.60 7.94 -7.51
C PHE A 59 -8.41 9.11 -8.48
N LEU A 60 -8.27 10.31 -7.93
CA LEU A 60 -7.99 11.53 -8.71
C LEU A 60 -6.49 11.75 -8.80
N TRP A 61 -5.97 11.93 -10.02
CA TRP A 61 -4.54 12.17 -10.26
C TRP A 61 -4.28 13.11 -11.44
N GLY A 62 -3.14 13.81 -11.41
CA GLY A 62 -2.69 14.72 -12.46
C GLY A 62 -3.13 16.18 -12.29
N ASP A 63 -2.75 17.01 -13.26
CA ASP A 63 -3.14 18.43 -13.37
C ASP A 63 -3.56 18.75 -14.83
N PRO A 64 -4.87 18.97 -15.11
CA PRO A 64 -5.98 18.97 -14.16
C PRO A 64 -6.28 17.57 -13.60
N PRO A 65 -6.85 17.44 -12.39
CA PRO A 65 -7.17 16.13 -11.81
C PRO A 65 -8.14 15.33 -12.67
N GLN A 66 -7.79 14.08 -12.97
CA GLN A 66 -8.63 13.13 -13.70
C GLN A 66 -8.92 11.90 -12.83
N SER A 67 -10.11 11.33 -12.99
CA SER A 67 -10.46 10.05 -12.39
C SER A 67 -9.78 8.92 -13.14
N LEU A 68 -8.93 8.17 -12.46
CA LEU A 68 -8.23 7.02 -13.00
C LEU A 68 -8.63 5.77 -12.23
N THR A 69 -8.73 4.64 -12.93
CA THR A 69 -9.02 3.33 -12.31
C THR A 69 -7.89 2.37 -12.65
N TYR A 70 -7.20 1.87 -11.62
CA TYR A 70 -6.12 0.91 -11.75
C TYR A 70 -6.20 -0.15 -10.66
N ASN A 71 -5.72 -1.35 -10.95
CA ASN A 71 -5.49 -2.37 -9.93
C ASN A 71 -4.04 -2.37 -9.41
N ALA A 72 -3.81 -3.12 -8.33
CA ALA A 72 -2.48 -3.23 -7.72
C ALA A 72 -1.39 -3.71 -8.68
N THR A 73 -1.70 -4.59 -9.64
CA THR A 73 -0.73 -5.03 -10.66
C THR A 73 -0.31 -3.87 -11.57
N GLN A 74 -1.27 -3.06 -12.03
CA GLN A 74 -0.99 -1.90 -12.88
C GLN A 74 -0.22 -0.80 -12.13
N LEU A 75 -0.46 -0.67 -10.82
CA LEU A 75 0.25 0.27 -9.95
C LEU A 75 1.61 -0.27 -9.47
N GLY A 76 1.94 -1.54 -9.73
CA GLY A 76 3.18 -2.17 -9.30
C GLY A 76 3.22 -2.58 -7.82
N TYR A 77 2.07 -2.70 -7.16
CA TYR A 77 1.96 -3.07 -5.75
C TYR A 77 1.63 -4.55 -5.48
N GLN A 78 1.19 -5.29 -6.51
CA GLN A 78 0.69 -6.66 -6.31
C GLN A 78 1.68 -7.55 -5.53
N GLY A 79 2.96 -7.54 -5.90
CA GLY A 79 3.97 -8.37 -5.22
C GLY A 79 4.15 -8.02 -3.74
N TYR A 80 3.97 -6.76 -3.34
CA TYR A 80 4.03 -6.38 -1.92
C TYR A 80 2.81 -6.89 -1.16
N PHE A 81 1.63 -6.86 -1.78
CA PHE A 81 0.39 -7.37 -1.17
C PHE A 81 0.41 -8.89 -1.05
N ASP A 82 0.94 -9.58 -2.06
CA ASP A 82 1.17 -11.04 -2.01
C ASP A 82 2.06 -11.39 -0.81
N GLN A 83 3.18 -10.68 -0.64
CA GLN A 83 4.08 -10.88 0.50
C GLN A 83 3.40 -10.59 1.84
N TRP A 84 2.64 -9.50 1.96
CA TRP A 84 1.94 -9.18 3.20
C TRP A 84 0.88 -10.22 3.55
N HIS A 85 0.21 -10.77 2.53
CA HIS A 85 -0.77 -11.84 2.70
C HIS A 85 -0.11 -13.16 3.14
N GLU A 86 0.99 -13.56 2.51
CA GLU A 86 1.76 -14.76 2.89
C GLU A 86 2.30 -14.69 4.32
N LEU A 87 2.63 -13.48 4.79
CA LEU A 87 3.05 -13.22 6.17
C LEU A 87 1.90 -13.10 7.17
N GLY A 88 0.65 -13.19 6.72
CA GLY A 88 -0.55 -13.07 7.55
C GLY A 88 -0.77 -11.66 8.13
N ILE A 89 -0.26 -10.63 7.45
CA ILE A 89 -0.44 -9.22 7.83
C ILE A 89 -1.82 -8.74 7.38
N ILE A 90 -2.26 -9.16 6.18
CA ILE A 90 -3.54 -8.81 5.54
C ILE A 90 -4.30 -10.03 5.02
#